data_AF-B9TQL1-F1
#
_entry.id   AF-B9TQL1-F1
#
_cell.length_a   1.000
_cell.length_b   1.000
_cell.length_c   1.000
_cell.angle_alpha   90.00
_cell.angle_beta   90.00
_cell.angle_gamma   90.00
#
_symmetry.space_group_name_H-M   'P 1'
#
loop_
_entity.id
_entity.type
_entity.pdbx_description
1 polymer ?
#
loop_
_entity_poly.entity_id
_entity_poly.type
_entity_poly.pdbx_seq_one_letter_code
_entity_poly.pdbx_strand_id
1 'polypeptide(L)'
;MKPINHLAGLLVAAASCSAAAAPLLFEGFNDVRTLPASGWVQINNSSPPGAIGWFQGDPAIFPAASGAADAYVAANFNNAAYGGQVSNWLLTPEVALFNGESLTFSLRLLGEGLLDRVEVYYSPNGAATNVGSFSLLNAFESDTDTGWRQRAAL
;
A
#
# COMPACT_ATOMS: atom_id res chain seq x y z
N MET A 1 -16.95 40.47 -61.12
CA MET A 1 -16.97 40.02 -59.70
C MET A 1 -16.08 38.79 -59.60
N LYS A 2 -15.20 38.74 -58.59
CA LYS A 2 -14.01 37.86 -58.49
C LYS A 2 -14.33 36.63 -57.61
N PRO A 3 -13.96 35.38 -57.96
CA PRO A 3 -14.21 34.24 -57.07
C PRO A 3 -13.16 34.19 -55.95
N ILE A 4 -13.61 33.97 -54.72
CA ILE A 4 -12.77 33.79 -53.53
C ILE A 4 -12.72 32.29 -53.21
N ASN A 5 -11.53 31.69 -53.30
CA ASN A 5 -11.29 30.31 -52.87
C ASN A 5 -10.91 30.31 -51.38
N HIS A 6 -11.75 29.72 -50.54
CA HIS A 6 -11.40 29.43 -49.15
C HIS A 6 -10.85 28.00 -49.05
N LEU A 7 -9.54 27.85 -48.83
CA LEU A 7 -8.99 26.58 -48.36
C LEU A 7 -9.26 26.47 -46.86
N ALA A 8 -10.11 25.52 -46.48
CA ALA A 8 -10.26 25.08 -45.10
C ALA A 8 -9.18 24.03 -44.79
N GLY A 9 -8.23 24.37 -43.91
CA GLY A 9 -7.25 23.42 -43.38
C GLY A 9 -7.86 22.62 -42.23
N LEU A 10 -7.97 21.31 -42.40
CA LEU A 10 -8.38 20.38 -41.34
C LEU A 10 -7.16 20.07 -40.44
N LEU A 11 -7.15 20.62 -39.22
CA LEU A 11 -6.18 20.26 -38.19
C LEU A 11 -6.69 19.00 -37.47
N VAL A 12 -6.10 17.84 -37.73
CA VAL A 12 -6.38 16.60 -37.00
C VAL A 12 -5.54 16.60 -35.73
N ALA A 13 -6.18 16.83 -34.58
CA ALA A 13 -5.58 16.57 -33.28
C ALA A 13 -5.61 15.06 -33.02
N ALA A 14 -4.47 14.39 -33.10
CA ALA A 14 -4.34 13.01 -32.63
C ALA A 14 -4.38 13.02 -31.10
N ALA A 15 -5.49 12.58 -30.51
CA ALA A 15 -5.56 12.29 -29.09
C ALA A 15 -4.74 11.01 -28.83
N SER A 16 -3.49 11.18 -28.39
CA SER A 16 -2.70 10.08 -27.83
C SER A 16 -3.33 9.68 -26.50
N CYS A 17 -4.19 8.65 -26.54
CA CYS A 17 -4.62 7.97 -25.33
C CYS A 17 -3.44 7.10 -24.86
N SER A 18 -2.70 7.57 -23.87
CA SER A 18 -1.77 6.71 -23.14
C SER A 18 -2.60 5.64 -22.43
N ALA A 19 -2.59 4.42 -22.95
CA ALA A 19 -3.16 3.28 -22.26
C ALA A 19 -2.35 3.05 -20.97
N ALA A 20 -2.89 3.45 -19.82
CA ALA A 20 -2.33 3.06 -18.53
C ALA A 20 -2.67 1.58 -18.30
N ALA A 21 -1.65 0.74 -18.12
CA ALA A 21 -1.86 -0.65 -17.74
C ALA A 21 -2.55 -0.70 -16.36
N ALA A 22 -3.51 -1.61 -16.20
CA ALA A 22 -4.08 -1.88 -14.88
C ALA A 22 -2.99 -2.45 -13.95
N PRO A 23 -2.96 -2.07 -12.67
CA PRO A 23 -1.98 -2.60 -11.73
C PRO A 23 -2.17 -4.12 -11.55
N LEU A 24 -1.07 -4.84 -11.31
CA LEU A 24 -1.10 -6.28 -11.02
C LEU A 24 -1.92 -6.61 -9.76
N LEU A 25 -1.89 -5.70 -8.79
CA LEU A 25 -2.67 -5.75 -7.57
C LEU A 25 -3.05 -4.32 -7.18
N PHE A 26 -4.32 -4.11 -6.85
CA PHE A 26 -4.80 -2.88 -6.26
C PHE A 26 -5.65 -3.22 -5.05
N GLU A 27 -5.29 -2.65 -3.90
CA GLU A 27 -6.04 -2.81 -2.66
C GLU A 27 -6.26 -1.43 -2.05
N GLY A 28 -7.54 -1.05 -1.92
CA GLY A 28 -7.95 0.21 -1.31
C GLY A 28 -8.25 0.10 0.18
N PHE A 29 -8.23 -1.12 0.72
CA PHE A 29 -8.53 -1.44 2.11
C PHE A 29 -9.91 -0.94 2.58
N ASN A 30 -10.90 -0.99 1.69
CA ASN A 30 -12.29 -0.61 2.00
C ASN A 30 -12.89 -1.50 3.10
N ASP A 31 -12.50 -2.78 3.16
CA ASP A 31 -12.83 -3.68 4.26
C ASP A 31 -11.69 -4.67 4.53
N VAL A 32 -10.91 -4.41 5.58
CA VAL A 32 -9.77 -5.22 6.02
C VAL A 32 -10.19 -6.66 6.37
N ARG A 33 -11.46 -6.89 6.74
CA ARG A 33 -11.97 -8.23 7.08
C ARG A 33 -12.07 -9.15 5.86
N THR A 34 -12.15 -8.58 4.66
CA THR A 34 -12.24 -9.35 3.41
C THR A 34 -10.89 -9.77 2.86
N LEU A 35 -9.78 -9.20 3.35
CA LEU A 35 -8.43 -9.46 2.83
C LEU A 35 -8.06 -10.96 2.80
N PRO A 36 -8.34 -11.78 3.84
CA PRO A 36 -8.04 -13.20 3.79
C PRO A 36 -8.80 -13.93 2.68
N ALA A 37 -10.06 -13.57 2.42
CA ALA A 37 -10.85 -14.13 1.32
C ALA A 37 -10.29 -13.70 -0.05
N SER A 38 -9.64 -12.54 -0.12
CA SER A 38 -8.92 -12.05 -1.30
C SER A 38 -7.49 -12.57 -1.42
N GLY A 39 -7.05 -13.49 -0.54
CA GLY A 39 -5.74 -14.16 -0.61
C GLY A 39 -4.60 -13.48 0.14
N TRP A 40 -4.86 -12.39 0.87
CA TRP A 40 -3.86 -11.81 1.76
C TRP A 40 -3.64 -12.69 2.99
N VAL A 41 -2.42 -12.69 3.50
CA VAL A 41 -2.08 -13.42 4.73
C VAL A 41 -1.66 -12.43 5.81
N GLN A 42 -2.24 -12.57 7.00
CA GLN A 42 -1.93 -11.76 8.18
C GLN A 42 -1.24 -12.63 9.22
N ILE A 43 -0.04 -12.26 9.65
CA ILE A 43 0.77 -13.03 10.60
C ILE A 43 1.27 -12.11 11.70
N ASN A 44 0.83 -12.37 12.94
CA ASN A 44 1.37 -11.67 14.11
C ASN A 44 2.39 -12.56 14.83
N ASN A 45 3.67 -12.27 14.60
CA ASN A 45 4.83 -12.89 15.26
C ASN A 45 5.32 -12.06 16.46
N SER A 46 4.54 -11.08 16.94
CA SER A 46 4.91 -10.26 18.09
C SER A 46 5.12 -11.11 19.35
N SER A 47 6.04 -10.67 20.20
CA SER A 47 6.42 -11.42 21.40
C SER A 47 6.67 -10.52 22.62
N PRO A 48 5.97 -10.74 23.75
CA PRO A 48 4.79 -11.60 23.88
C PRO A 48 3.63 -11.12 22.98
N PRO A 49 2.73 -12.01 22.55
CA PRO A 49 1.62 -11.62 21.67
C PRO A 49 0.69 -10.62 22.36
N GLY A 50 0.24 -9.62 21.59
CA GLY A 50 -0.74 -8.63 22.03
C GLY A 50 -2.18 -9.06 21.78
N ALA A 51 -3.09 -8.09 21.91
CA ALA A 51 -4.53 -8.33 21.81
C ALA A 51 -5.09 -8.19 20.39
N ILE A 52 -4.33 -7.61 19.47
CA ILE A 52 -4.78 -7.31 18.10
C ILE A 52 -3.78 -7.75 17.03
N GLY A 53 -4.21 -7.67 15.77
CA GLY A 53 -3.39 -7.83 14.57
C GLY A 53 -3.51 -6.59 13.67
N TRP A 54 -3.56 -6.80 12.36
CA TRP A 54 -4.01 -5.77 11.41
C TRP A 54 -5.51 -5.50 11.59
N PHE A 55 -5.91 -4.23 11.48
CA PHE A 55 -7.30 -3.80 11.69
C PHE A 55 -7.70 -2.66 10.73
N GLN A 56 -9.01 -2.40 10.64
CA GLN A 56 -9.57 -1.31 9.84
C GLN A 56 -9.15 0.05 10.40
N GLY A 57 -8.90 1.01 9.51
CA GLY A 57 -8.66 2.39 9.88
C GLY A 57 -9.78 3.02 10.74
N ASP A 58 -9.40 3.99 11.57
CA ASP A 58 -10.30 4.75 12.43
C ASP A 58 -10.29 6.24 12.01
N PRO A 59 -11.36 6.71 11.35
CA PRO A 59 -11.49 8.11 10.92
C PRO A 59 -11.46 9.13 12.05
N ALA A 60 -11.73 8.72 13.30
CA ALA A 60 -11.65 9.60 14.46
C ALA A 60 -10.21 9.99 14.80
N ILE A 61 -9.22 9.18 14.41
CA ILE A 61 -7.79 9.50 14.54
C ILE A 61 -7.32 10.24 13.30
N PHE A 62 -7.55 9.68 12.11
CA PHE A 62 -7.35 10.39 10.84
C PHE A 62 -8.11 9.74 9.68
N PRO A 63 -8.52 10.53 8.66
CA PRO A 63 -9.10 9.97 7.45
C PRO A 63 -8.05 9.29 6.56
N ALA A 64 -8.50 8.33 5.75
CA ALA A 64 -7.73 7.65 4.72
C ALA A 64 -7.12 8.62 3.70
N ALA A 65 -6.03 8.19 3.04
CA ALA A 65 -5.41 8.95 1.95
C ALA A 65 -6.32 9.10 0.72
N SER A 66 -7.23 8.15 0.52
CA SER A 66 -8.18 8.10 -0.60
C SER A 66 -9.34 7.16 -0.28
N GLY A 67 -10.50 7.36 -0.91
CA GLY A 67 -11.67 6.48 -0.72
C GLY A 67 -12.53 6.88 0.48
N ALA A 68 -13.19 5.89 1.10
CA ALA A 68 -13.93 6.12 2.34
C ALA A 68 -12.98 6.53 3.47
N ALA A 69 -13.49 7.25 4.48
CA ALA A 69 -12.63 7.83 5.51
C ALA A 69 -11.85 6.79 6.33
N ASP A 70 -12.35 5.56 6.42
CA ASP A 70 -11.74 4.42 7.11
C ASP A 70 -10.95 3.48 6.18
N ALA A 71 -10.88 3.77 4.87
CA ALA A 71 -10.29 2.91 3.84
C ALA A 71 -8.74 2.87 3.89
N TYR A 72 -8.21 2.33 4.98
CA TYR A 72 -6.80 1.99 5.17
C TYR A 72 -6.69 0.85 6.16
N VAL A 73 -5.60 0.07 6.05
CA VAL A 73 -5.25 -0.97 7.02
C VAL A 73 -4.25 -0.42 8.03
N ALA A 74 -4.42 -0.78 9.31
CA ALA A 74 -3.64 -0.23 10.41
C ALA A 74 -3.07 -1.31 11.33
N ALA A 75 -1.97 -0.98 11.99
CA ALA A 75 -1.37 -1.71 13.09
C ALA A 75 -0.88 -0.70 14.13
N ASN A 76 -0.81 -1.09 15.39
CA ASN A 76 -0.24 -0.28 16.48
C ASN A 76 0.42 -1.17 17.54
N PHE A 77 0.95 -0.54 18.60
CA PHE A 77 1.69 -1.22 19.67
C PHE A 77 0.92 -2.38 20.35
N ASN A 78 -0.41 -2.40 20.32
CA ASN A 78 -1.22 -3.48 20.90
C ASN A 78 -1.09 -4.82 20.16
N ASN A 79 -0.31 -4.88 19.07
CA ASN A 79 0.12 -6.12 18.44
C ASN A 79 1.02 -6.96 19.35
N ALA A 80 1.73 -6.33 20.29
CA ALA A 80 2.50 -6.98 21.35
C ALA A 80 1.89 -6.70 22.73
N ALA A 81 2.19 -7.55 23.70
CA ALA A 81 1.93 -7.23 25.11
C ALA A 81 2.81 -6.05 25.57
N TYR A 82 2.46 -5.40 26.68
CA TYR A 82 3.24 -4.30 27.23
C TYR A 82 4.72 -4.68 27.44
N GLY A 83 5.63 -3.87 26.88
CA GLY A 83 7.08 -4.14 26.88
C GLY A 83 7.55 -5.19 25.87
N GLY A 84 6.64 -5.73 25.04
CA GLY A 84 6.94 -6.68 23.98
C GLY A 84 7.47 -6.04 22.70
N GLN A 85 7.90 -6.89 21.78
CA GLN A 85 8.38 -6.49 20.45
C GLN A 85 7.29 -6.77 19.40
N VAL A 86 6.96 -5.75 18.61
CA VAL A 86 6.00 -5.87 17.52
C VAL A 86 6.66 -6.52 16.31
N SER A 87 6.02 -7.56 15.78
CA SER A 87 6.35 -8.20 14.50
C SER A 87 5.06 -8.64 13.82
N ASN A 88 4.36 -7.70 13.17
CA ASN A 88 3.08 -7.96 12.51
C ASN A 88 3.24 -7.81 10.99
N TRP A 89 2.85 -8.83 10.24
CA TRP A 89 3.13 -8.99 8.82
C TRP A 89 1.83 -9.04 8.02
N LEU A 90 1.79 -8.28 6.92
CA LEU A 90 0.71 -8.31 5.93
C LEU A 90 1.32 -8.72 4.59
N LEU A 91 0.95 -9.90 4.11
CA LEU A 91 1.47 -10.47 2.88
C LEU A 91 0.39 -10.34 1.81
N THR A 92 0.77 -9.80 0.65
CA THR A 92 -0.10 -9.76 -0.53
C THR A 92 -0.49 -11.18 -0.97
N PRO A 93 -1.56 -11.34 -1.77
CA PRO A 93 -1.68 -12.50 -2.62
C PRO A 93 -0.43 -12.66 -3.50
N GLU A 94 -0.22 -13.86 -4.03
CA GLU A 94 0.85 -14.09 -5.01
C GLU A 94 0.59 -13.24 -6.26
N VAL A 95 1.61 -12.47 -6.66
CA VAL A 95 1.57 -11.60 -7.84
C VAL A 95 2.65 -12.04 -8.84
N ALA A 96 2.29 -12.09 -10.12
CA ALA A 96 3.22 -12.40 -11.19
C ALA A 96 4.06 -11.16 -11.53
N LEU A 97 5.16 -10.96 -10.81
CA LEU A 97 6.07 -9.83 -11.01
C LEU A 97 6.96 -10.04 -12.24
N PHE A 98 7.08 -8.99 -13.05
CA PHE A 98 8.01 -8.91 -14.18
C PHE A 98 9.03 -7.79 -13.94
N ASN A 99 10.10 -7.76 -14.75
CA ASN A 99 11.09 -6.69 -14.65
C ASN A 99 10.45 -5.33 -14.93
N GLY A 100 10.65 -4.38 -14.02
CA GLY A 100 10.13 -3.01 -14.13
C GLY A 100 8.82 -2.77 -13.38
N GLU A 101 8.26 -3.79 -12.72
CA GLU A 101 7.14 -3.62 -11.79
C GLU A 101 7.60 -2.90 -10.52
N SER A 102 6.72 -2.08 -9.95
CA SER A 102 6.97 -1.36 -8.70
C SER A 102 5.77 -1.45 -7.76
N LEU A 103 6.05 -1.53 -6.46
CA LEU A 103 5.03 -1.37 -5.42
C LEU A 103 4.93 0.12 -5.11
N THR A 104 3.73 0.69 -5.25
CA THR A 104 3.43 2.05 -4.80
C THR A 104 2.33 2.01 -3.74
N PHE A 105 2.48 2.80 -2.68
CA PHE A 105 1.54 2.77 -1.56
C PHE A 105 1.56 4.08 -0.76
N SER A 106 0.45 4.37 -0.09
CA SER A 106 0.37 5.47 0.88
C SER A 106 0.72 4.96 2.26
N LEU A 107 1.66 5.62 2.93
CA LEU A 107 2.06 5.30 4.29
C LEU A 107 1.96 6.55 5.15
N ARG A 108 1.37 6.39 6.34
CA ARG A 108 1.43 7.36 7.43
C ARG A 108 1.96 6.65 8.65
N LEU A 109 3.02 7.19 9.23
CA LEU A 109 3.53 6.79 10.54
C LEU A 109 3.10 7.87 11.51
N LEU A 110 2.42 7.50 12.59
CA LEU A 110 1.87 8.48 13.53
C LEU A 110 2.94 8.92 14.51
N GLY A 111 3.84 8.01 14.89
CA GLY A 111 5.03 8.31 15.66
C GLY A 111 4.71 9.17 16.88
N GLU A 112 3.96 8.66 17.84
CA GLU A 112 3.48 9.46 18.98
C GLU A 112 4.56 9.60 20.07
N GLY A 113 5.78 9.96 19.67
CA GLY A 113 6.99 9.90 20.51
C GLY A 113 7.56 8.49 20.67
N LEU A 114 6.99 7.52 19.95
CA LEU A 114 7.50 6.15 19.80
C LEU A 114 7.86 5.94 18.34
N LEU A 115 8.98 5.26 18.07
CA LEU A 115 9.42 4.99 16.71
C LEU A 115 8.53 3.91 16.07
N ASP A 116 7.65 4.32 15.16
CA ASP A 116 6.97 3.40 14.26
C ASP A 116 7.95 2.99 13.16
N ARG A 117 8.02 1.70 12.84
CA ARG A 117 8.79 1.16 11.71
C ARG A 117 7.92 0.25 10.85
N VAL A 118 7.89 0.52 9.55
CA VAL A 118 7.26 -0.34 8.53
C VAL A 118 8.33 -0.72 7.52
N GLU A 119 8.45 -2.02 7.28
CA GLU A 119 9.41 -2.60 6.35
C GLU A 119 8.68 -3.26 5.18
N VAL A 120 9.27 -3.14 4.00
CA VAL A 120 8.80 -3.80 2.78
C VAL A 120 9.76 -4.92 2.44
N TYR A 121 9.21 -6.11 2.30
CA TYR A 121 9.96 -7.33 2.00
C TYR A 121 9.52 -7.94 0.67
N TYR A 122 10.41 -8.72 0.06
CA TYR A 122 10.17 -9.46 -1.16
C TYR A 122 10.48 -10.94 -1.01
N SER A 123 9.68 -11.78 -1.67
CA SER A 123 9.91 -13.21 -1.78
C SER A 123 9.69 -13.69 -3.22
N PRO A 124 10.66 -14.36 -3.85
CA PRO A 124 10.47 -15.01 -5.14
C PRO A 124 9.81 -16.40 -5.02
N ASN A 125 9.44 -16.83 -3.81
CA ASN A 125 9.03 -18.21 -3.51
C ASN A 125 7.50 -18.41 -3.54
N GLY A 126 6.81 -17.90 -4.58
CA GLY A 126 5.35 -17.99 -4.73
C GLY A 126 4.59 -17.49 -3.50
N ALA A 127 3.47 -18.14 -3.16
CA ALA A 127 2.67 -17.86 -1.96
C ALA A 127 3.34 -18.23 -0.61
N ALA A 128 4.64 -17.97 -0.45
CA ALA A 128 5.39 -18.25 0.77
C ALA A 128 4.86 -17.45 1.96
N THR A 129 4.74 -18.11 3.12
CA THR A 129 4.32 -17.48 4.40
C THR A 129 5.42 -17.50 5.46
N ASN A 130 6.55 -18.16 5.19
CA ASN A 130 7.72 -18.14 6.07
C ASN A 130 8.47 -16.81 5.89
N VAL A 131 8.09 -15.81 6.68
CA VAL A 131 8.63 -14.44 6.61
C VAL A 131 10.15 -14.36 6.83
N GLY A 132 10.75 -15.34 7.53
CA GLY A 132 12.21 -15.42 7.71
C GLY A 132 13.00 -15.72 6.43
N SER A 133 12.32 -16.08 5.34
CA SER A 133 12.92 -16.29 4.01
C SER A 133 12.91 -15.06 3.11
N PHE A 134 12.27 -13.96 3.55
CA PHE A 134 12.07 -12.79 2.70
C PHE A 134 13.27 -11.85 2.76
N SER A 135 13.50 -11.13 1.67
CA SER A 135 14.55 -10.12 1.55
C SER A 135 13.99 -8.73 1.81
N LEU A 136 14.63 -7.97 2.70
CA LEU A 136 14.26 -6.58 2.95
C LEU A 136 14.56 -5.73 1.71
N LEU A 137 13.56 -4.99 1.24
CA LEU A 137 13.72 -4.01 0.15
C LEU A 137 13.91 -2.61 0.69
N ASN A 138 13.09 -2.20 1.65
CA ASN A 138 13.11 -0.84 2.19
C ASN A 138 12.51 -0.78 3.59
N ALA A 139 12.89 0.23 4.36
CA ALA A 139 12.35 0.50 5.68
C ALA A 139 11.94 1.98 5.79
N PHE A 140 10.82 2.23 6.45
CA PHE A 140 10.31 3.57 6.75
C PHE A 140 10.08 3.67 8.23
N GLU A 141 10.57 4.74 8.84
CA GLU A 141 10.43 4.96 10.26
C GLU A 141 10.16 6.42 10.60
N SER A 142 9.40 6.64 11.67
CA SER A 142 9.18 7.98 12.22
C SER A 142 8.68 7.89 13.65
N ASP A 143 9.15 8.83 14.47
CA ASP A 143 8.71 9.10 15.83
C ASP A 143 7.83 10.37 15.92
N THR A 144 7.35 10.83 14.77
CA THR A 144 6.40 11.94 14.61
C THR A 144 5.41 11.64 13.49
N ASP A 145 4.29 12.37 13.47
CA ASP A 145 3.27 12.17 12.44
C ASP A 145 3.77 12.65 11.07
N THR A 146 3.92 11.71 10.14
CA THR A 146 4.40 12.01 8.80
C THR A 146 3.34 12.65 7.92
N GLY A 147 2.07 12.55 8.30
CA GLY A 147 0.93 12.60 7.37
C GLY A 147 0.99 11.47 6.34
N TRP A 148 0.01 11.41 5.44
CA TRP A 148 0.07 10.46 4.32
C TRP A 148 1.17 10.83 3.33
N ARG A 149 2.07 9.88 3.06
CA ARG A 149 3.15 10.00 2.08
C ARG A 149 3.05 8.88 1.05
N GLN A 150 3.14 9.24 -0.22
CA GLN A 150 3.33 8.26 -1.28
C GLN A 150 4.75 7.67 -1.18
N ARG A 151 4.82 6.34 -1.18
CA ARG A 151 6.04 5.55 -1.12
C ARG A 151 6.10 4.61 -2.32
N ALA A 152 7.31 4.23 -2.66
CA ALA A 152 7.57 3.19 -3.64
C ALA A 152 8.64 2.23 -3.13
N ALA A 153 8.57 0.97 -3.57
CA ALA A 153 9.57 -0.07 -3.34
C ALA A 153 9.61 -1.00 -4.56
N LEU A 154 10.75 -1.67 -4.77
CA LEU A 154 11.20 -2.38 -5.98
C LEU A 154 11.86 -1.46 -7.03
#